data_AF-F0END0-F1
#
_entry.id   AF-F0END0-F1
#
_cell.length_a   1.000
_cell.length_b   1.000
_cell.length_c   1.000
_cell.angle_alpha   90.00
_cell.angle_beta   90.00
_cell.angle_gamma   90.00
#
_symmetry.space_group_name_H-M   'P 1'
#
loop_
_entity.id
_entity.type
_entity.pdbx_description
1 polymer ?
#
loop_
_entity_poly.entity_id
_entity_poly.type
_entity_poly.pdbx_seq_one_letter_code
_entity_poly.pdbx_strand_id
1 'polypeptide(L)' 'MFKNGLFFISIGSMLFIYSANAQSGEYHWVNLITSVILMAIGGIMASIGHKRNKKDKEAQDGNH' A
#
# COMPACT_ATOMS: atom_id res chain seq x y z
N MET A 1 -10.09 6.67 0.38
CA MET A 1 -9.26 5.60 -0.24
C MET A 1 -7.81 5.62 0.21
N PHE A 2 -7.23 6.80 0.54
CA PHE A 2 -5.85 6.91 1.01
C PHE A 2 -5.55 6.04 2.26
N LYS A 3 -6.41 6.13 3.29
CA LYS A 3 -6.26 5.37 4.55
C LYS A 3 -6.31 3.86 4.34
N ASN A 4 -7.20 3.38 3.47
CA ASN A 4 -7.29 1.96 3.10
C ASN A 4 -6.07 1.52 2.28
N GLY A 5 -5.55 2.38 1.38
CA GLY A 5 -4.32 2.10 0.65
C GLY A 5 -3.11 1.93 1.56
N LEU A 6 -2.94 2.82 2.55
CA LEU A 6 -1.90 2.69 3.57
C LEU A 6 -2.03 1.40 4.40
N PHE A 7 -3.26 0.99 4.71
CA PHE A 7 -3.52 -0.27 5.43
C PHE A 7 -3.04 -1.50 4.65
N PHE A 8 -3.35 -1.56 3.35
CA PHE A 8 -2.86 -2.65 2.48
C PHE A 8 -1.34 -2.66 2.33
N ILE A 9 -0.70 -1.48 2.24
CA ILE A 9 0.76 -1.38 2.22
C ILE A 9 1.34 -1.94 3.53
N SER A 10 0.79 -1.57 4.69
CA SER A 10 1.27 -2.05 5.98
C SER A 10 1.20 -3.58 6.11
N ILE A 11 0.08 -4.19 5.70
CA ILE A 11 -0.08 -5.66 5.71
C ILE A 11 0.90 -6.31 4.73
N GLY A 12 1.03 -5.74 3.52
CA GLY A 12 1.97 -6.22 2.53
C GLY A 12 3.41 -6.18 3.03
N SER A 13 3.85 -5.09 3.67
CA SER A 13 5.19 -4.99 4.26
C SER A 13 5.42 -6.03 5.36
N MET A 14 4.40 -6.33 6.16
CA MET A 14 4.52 -7.36 7.20
C MET A 14 4.70 -8.75 6.58
N LEU A 15 3.88 -9.10 5.57
CA LEU A 15 4.01 -10.35 4.81
C LEU A 15 5.35 -10.45 4.07
N PHE A 16 5.88 -9.33 3.59
CA PHE A 16 7.18 -9.29 2.93
C PHE A 16 8.31 -9.71 3.88
N ILE A 17 8.31 -9.20 5.11
CA ILE A 17 9.30 -9.58 6.13
C ILE A 17 9.17 -11.08 6.45
N TYR A 18 7.95 -11.59 6.61
CA TYR A 18 7.71 -13.03 6.86
C TYR A 18 7.95 -13.92 5.63
N SER A 19 8.15 -13.35 4.44
CA SER A 19 8.45 -14.14 3.25
C SER A 19 9.87 -14.67 3.24
N ALA A 20 10.80 -13.98 3.91
CA ALA A 20 12.19 -14.40 4.03
C ALA A 20 12.39 -15.14 5.36
N ASN A 21 12.71 -16.43 5.30
CA ASN A 21 13.08 -17.16 6.49
C ASN A 21 14.56 -16.93 6.79
N ALA A 22 14.84 -16.08 7.78
CA ALA A 22 16.21 -15.75 8.19
C ALA A 22 17.01 -16.96 8.71
N GLN A 23 16.33 -18.05 9.11
CA GLN A 23 16.97 -19.23 9.68
C GLN A 23 17.35 -20.25 8.61
N SER A 24 16.53 -20.47 7.58
CA SER A 24 16.82 -21.42 6.50
C SER A 24 17.39 -20.78 5.23
N GLY A 25 17.32 -19.45 5.10
CA GLY A 25 17.70 -18.75 3.86
C GLY A 25 16.72 -18.98 2.71
N GLU A 26 15.62 -19.71 2.94
CA GLU A 26 14.61 -19.97 1.93
C GLU A 26 13.53 -18.88 1.93
N TYR A 27 13.04 -18.59 0.74
CA TYR A 27 11.94 -17.67 0.54
C TYR A 27 10.63 -18.44 0.39
N HIS A 28 9.64 -18.05 1.19
CA HIS A 28 8.25 -18.43 0.96
C HIS A 28 7.72 -17.61 -0.22
N TRP A 29 7.98 -18.10 -1.44
CA TRP A 29 7.63 -17.45 -2.70
C TRP A 29 6.17 -16.99 -2.78
N VAL A 30 5.24 -17.76 -2.22
CA VAL A 30 3.81 -17.40 -2.15
C VAL A 30 3.60 -16.13 -1.33
N ASN A 31 4.23 -16.03 -0.15
CA ASN A 31 4.15 -14.84 0.71
C ASN A 31 4.84 -13.64 0.04
N LEU A 32 5.97 -13.87 -0.62
CA LEU A 32 6.70 -12.84 -1.35
C LEU A 32 5.82 -12.23 -2.45
N ILE A 33 5.29 -13.06 -3.35
CA ILE A 33 4.43 -12.60 -4.47
C ILE A 33 3.18 -11.90 -3.93
N THR A 34 2.53 -12.49 -2.91
CA THR A 34 1.34 -11.91 -2.28
C THR A 34 1.63 -10.55 -1.67
N SER A 35 2.76 -10.41 -0.98
CA SER A 35 3.17 -9.14 -0.36
C SER A 35 3.38 -8.04 -1.40
N VAL A 36 4.00 -8.35 -2.54
CA VAL A 36 4.24 -7.41 -3.63
C VAL A 36 2.92 -6.96 -4.26
N ILE A 37 1.99 -7.89 -4.50
CA ILE A 37 0.67 -7.57 -5.06
C ILE A 37 -0.13 -6.68 -4.09
N LEU A 38 -0.12 -7.00 -2.78
CA LEU A 38 -0.80 -6.19 -1.76
C LEU A 38 -0.21 -4.78 -1.67
N MET A 39 1.12 -4.66 -1.69
CA MET A 39 1.78 -3.35 -1.71
C MET A 39 1.46 -2.57 -2.99
N ALA A 40 1.42 -3.22 -4.15
CA ALA A 40 1.08 -2.56 -5.42
C ALA A 40 -0.36 -2.02 -5.43
N ILE A 41 -1.34 -2.85 -5.02
CA ILE A 41 -2.75 -2.44 -4.90
C ILE A 41 -2.89 -1.31 -3.88
N GLY A 42 -2.25 -1.45 -2.71
CA GLY A 42 -2.24 -0.42 -1.67
C GLY A 42 -1.64 0.90 -2.15
N GLY A 43 -0.54 0.85 -2.90
CA GLY A 43 0.11 2.01 -3.52
C GLY A 43 -0.77 2.71 -4.55
N ILE A 44 -1.47 1.95 -5.40
CA ILE A 44 -2.42 2.49 -6.38
C ILE A 44 -3.60 3.17 -5.65
N MET A 45 -4.20 2.51 -4.66
CA MET A 45 -5.30 3.08 -3.86
C MET A 45 -4.88 4.34 -3.09
N ALA A 46 -3.66 4.35 -2.53
CA ALA A 46 -3.10 5.51 -1.85
C ALA A 46 -2.90 6.66 -2.84
N SER A 47 -2.30 6.42 -4.01
CA SER A 47 -2.08 7.43 -5.04
C SER A 47 -3.38 8.04 -5.57
N ILE A 48 -4.39 7.22 -5.84
CA ILE A 48 -5.73 7.68 -6.27
C ILE A 48 -6.39 8.49 -5.15
N GLY A 49 -6.33 8.01 -3.91
CA GLY A 49 -6.89 8.69 -2.76
C GLY A 49 -6.22 10.05 -2.51
N HIS A 50 -4.91 10.13 -2.66
CA HIS A 50 -4.15 11.37 -2.50
C HIS A 50 -4.52 12.40 -3.58
N LYS A 51 -4.61 11.97 -4.85
CA LYS A 51 -5.03 12.85 -5.95
C LYS A 51 -6.45 13.41 -5.76
N ARG A 52 -7.39 12.61 -5.26
CA ARG A 52 -8.76 13.06 -4.97
C ARG A 52 -8.80 14.07 -3.83
N ASN A 53 -8.13 13.77 -2.72
CA ASN A 53 -8.06 14.68 -1.58
C ASN A 53 -7.41 16.03 -1.91
N LYS A 54 -6.46 16.07 -2.86
CA LYS A 54 -5.85 17.34 -3.31
C LYS A 54 -6.84 18.19 -4.10
N LYS A 55 -7.59 17.58 -5.02
CA LYS A 55 -8.62 18.26 -5.82
C LYS A 55 -9.79 18.78 -4.97
N ASP A 56 -10.22 18.00 -3.98
CA ASP A 56 -11.31 18.41 -3.08
C ASP A 56 -10.91 19.61 -2.20
N LYS A 57 -9.63 19.68 -1.80
CA LYS A 57 -9.09 20.84 -1.06
C LYS A 57 -8.94 22.08 -1.93
N GLU A 58 -8.43 21.94 -3.15
CA GLU A 58 -8.30 23.05 -4.10
C GLU A 58 -9.66 23.60 -4.55
N ALA A 59 -10.69 22.75 -4.66
CA ALA A 59 -12.06 23.18 -4.98
C ALA A 59 -12.76 23.90 -3.81
N GLN A 60 -12.39 23.62 -2.56
CA GLN A 60 -12.93 24.33 -1.39
C GLN A 60 -12.27 25.70 -1.17
N ASP A 61 -10.99 25.84 -1.50
CA ASP A 61 -10.23 27.08 -1.27
C ASP A 61 -10.51 28.17 -2.32
N GLY A 62 -11.00 27.78 -3.51
CA GLY A 62 -11.41 28.72 -4.58
C GLY A 62 -12.83 29.29 -4.45
N ASN A 63 -13.57 28.91 -3.41
CA ASN A 63 -14.95 29.36 -3.16
C ASN A 63 -15.08 30.26 -1.92
N HIS A 64 -13.97 30.88 -1.50
CA HIS A 64 -13.88 31.82 -0.38
C HIS A 64 -13.44 33.21 -0.84
#